data_AF-A0A7V1JLH4-F1
#
_entry.id   AF-A0A7V1JLH4-F1
#
_cell.length_a   1.000
_cell.length_b   1.000
_cell.length_c   1.000
_cell.angle_alpha   90.00
_cell.angle_beta   90.00
_cell.angle_gamma   90.00
#
_symmetry.space_group_name_H-M   'P 1'
#
loop_
_entity.id
_entity.type
_entity.pdbx_description
1 polymer ?
#
loop_
_entity_poly.entity_id
_entity_poly.type
_entity_poly.pdbx_seq_one_letter_code
_entity_poly.pdbx_strand_id
1 'polypeptide(L)'
;MKHPTTLTLLIRGGTLVTPQGLLESDLLVQGERIKAIGWGLPVAHDTVVIDVAGCYVLPGVVDAHTHIALDTGIYHTPDDWFTG
;
A
#
# COMPACT_ATOMS: atom_id res chain seq x y z
N MET A 1 11.95 -5.07 -14.55
CA MET A 1 10.81 -5.19 -15.48
C MET A 1 9.88 -4.00 -15.20
N LYS A 2 9.54 -3.18 -16.19
CA LYS A 2 8.61 -2.06 -15.99
C LYS A 2 7.19 -2.63 -15.99
N HIS A 3 6.53 -2.68 -14.84
CA HIS A 3 5.11 -3.02 -14.76
C HIS A 3 4.29 -1.96 -15.51
N PRO A 4 3.21 -2.32 -16.22
CA PRO A 4 2.36 -1.34 -16.89
C PRO A 4 1.76 -0.40 -15.84
N THR A 5 2.20 0.86 -15.84
CA THR A 5 1.91 1.91 -14.85
C THR A 5 0.50 2.52 -14.96
N THR A 6 -0.47 1.78 -15.49
CA THR A 6 -1.82 2.29 -15.79
C THR A 6 -2.91 1.90 -14.79
N LEU A 7 -2.63 1.00 -13.84
CA LEU A 7 -3.64 0.58 -12.86
C LEU A 7 -4.10 1.77 -12.00
N THR A 8 -5.42 1.93 -11.89
CA THR A 8 -6.05 2.90 -10.99
C THR A 8 -6.79 2.12 -9.90
N LEU A 9 -6.51 2.47 -8.64
CA LEU A 9 -7.08 1.83 -7.45
C LEU A 9 -7.77 2.90 -6.59
N LEU A 10 -9.03 2.70 -6.25
CA LEU A 10 -9.75 3.48 -5.25
C LEU A 10 -9.91 2.63 -3.98
N ILE A 11 -9.31 3.08 -2.89
CA ILE A 11 -9.58 2.58 -1.54
C ILE A 11 -10.68 3.48 -0.96
N ARG A 12 -11.87 2.93 -0.77
CA ARG A 12 -13.09 3.70 -0.45
C ARG A 12 -13.46 3.58 1.02
N GLY A 13 -13.78 4.72 1.65
CA GLY A 13 -14.41 4.77 2.97
C GLY A 13 -13.51 4.41 4.16
N GLY A 14 -12.19 4.50 4.02
CA GLY A 14 -11.25 4.13 5.08
C GLY A 14 -10.92 5.26 6.05
N THR A 15 -10.41 4.91 7.22
CA THR A 15 -9.74 5.86 8.12
C THR A 15 -8.24 5.92 7.78
N LEU A 16 -7.84 6.93 7.03
CA LEU A 16 -6.45 7.16 6.66
C LEU A 16 -5.64 7.63 7.87
N VAL A 17 -4.51 6.97 8.13
CA VAL A 17 -3.58 7.36 9.18
C VAL A 17 -2.48 8.22 8.56
N THR A 18 -2.47 9.51 8.88
CA THR A 18 -1.52 10.48 8.34
C THR A 18 -0.64 11.05 9.45
N PRO A 19 0.51 11.69 9.12
CA PRO A 19 1.31 12.40 10.11
C PRO A 19 0.55 13.52 10.84
N GLN A 20 -0.52 14.05 10.23
CA GLN A 20 -1.36 15.11 10.80
C GLN A 20 -2.50 14.55 11.67
N GLY A 21 -2.70 13.24 11.71
CA GLY A 21 -3.77 12.57 12.44
C GLY A 21 -4.63 11.65 11.57
N LEU A 22 -5.80 11.28 12.10
CA LEU A 22 -6.76 10.42 11.42
C LEU A 22 -7.66 11.23 10.48
N LEU A 23 -7.90 10.70 9.29
CA LEU A 23 -8.75 11.30 8.27
C LEU A 23 -9.65 10.24 7.63
N GLU A 24 -10.96 10.36 7.80
CA GLU A 24 -11.90 9.51 7.05
C GLU A 24 -12.04 10.04 5.61
N SER A 25 -11.69 9.21 4.63
CA SER A 25 -11.74 9.58 3.22
C SER A 25 -11.58 8.40 2.27
N ASP A 26 -11.81 8.64 0.98
CA ASP A 26 -11.30 7.76 -0.08
C ASP A 26 -9.86 8.14 -0.44
N LEU A 27 -9.08 7.15 -0.89
CA LEU A 27 -7.72 7.30 -1.37
C LEU A 27 -7.63 6.73 -2.79
N LEU A 28 -7.34 7.61 -3.75
CA LEU A 28 -7.16 7.23 -5.15
C LEU A 28 -5.66 7.13 -5.48
N VAL A 29 -5.25 5.95 -5.93
CA VAL A 29 -3.90 5.64 -6.40
C VAL A 29 -3.93 5.45 -7.91
N GLN A 30 -2.97 6.05 -8.61
CA GLN A 30 -2.76 5.84 -10.04
C GLN A 30 -1.31 5.45 -10.29
N GLY A 31 -1.10 4.24 -10.81
CA GLY A 31 0.23 3.64 -10.92
C GLY A 31 0.88 3.53 -9.53
N GLU A 32 2.05 4.17 -9.38
CA GLU A 32 2.86 4.10 -8.15
C GLU A 32 2.66 5.32 -7.22
N ARG A 33 1.63 6.15 -7.46
CA ARG A 33 1.44 7.39 -6.73
C ARG A 33 0.01 7.55 -6.20
N ILE A 34 -0.09 8.14 -5.01
CA ILE A 34 -1.34 8.72 -4.53
C ILE A 34 -1.69 9.89 -5.45
N LYS A 35 -2.85 9.80 -6.10
CA LYS A 35 -3.37 10.82 -7.02
C LYS A 35 -4.24 11.83 -6.31
N ALA A 36 -5.11 11.38 -5.42
CA ALA A 36 -6.05 12.23 -4.69
C ALA A 36 -6.51 11.57 -3.38
N ILE A 37 -6.91 12.42 -2.43
CA ILE A 37 -7.59 12.06 -1.19
C ILE A 37 -8.85 12.91 -1.11
N GLY A 38 -9.98 12.30 -0.79
CA GLY A 38 -11.26 13.02 -0.69
C GLY A 38 -12.45 12.09 -0.86
N TRP A 39 -13.65 12.60 -0.61
CA TRP A 39 -14.89 11.86 -0.81
C TRP A 39 -15.41 11.98 -2.24
N GLY A 40 -15.98 10.90 -2.76
CA GLY A 40 -16.70 10.93 -4.04
C GLY A 40 -15.79 11.22 -5.23
N LEU A 41 -14.54 10.74 -5.17
CA LEU A 41 -13.56 10.96 -6.21
C LEU A 41 -14.03 10.36 -7.54
N PRO A 42 -13.90 11.10 -8.67
CA PRO A 42 -14.25 10.56 -9.98
C PRO A 42 -13.27 9.45 -10.35
N VAL A 43 -13.82 8.29 -10.72
CA VAL A 43 -13.03 7.12 -11.11
C VAL A 43 -13.34 6.71 -12.55
N ALA A 44 -12.32 6.27 -13.27
CA ALA A 44 -12.48 5.69 -14.60
C ALA A 44 -13.12 4.30 -14.50
N HIS A 45 -13.73 3.83 -15.60
CA HIS A 45 -14.45 2.56 -15.62
C HIS A 45 -13.58 1.34 -15.26
N ASP A 46 -12.28 1.39 -15.55
CA ASP A 46 -11.29 0.35 -15.26
C ASP A 46 -10.66 0.47 -13.86
N THR A 47 -11.18 1.37 -13.01
CA THR A 47 -10.68 1.54 -11.64
C THR A 47 -11.07 0.34 -10.78
N VAL A 48 -10.07 -0.28 -10.16
CA VAL A 48 -10.30 -1.28 -9.11
C VAL A 48 -10.77 -0.54 -7.86
N VAL A 49 -11.90 -0.96 -7.29
CA VAL A 49 -12.45 -0.35 -6.07
C VAL A 49 -12.39 -1.37 -4.95
N ILE A 50 -11.81 -0.98 -3.82
CA ILE A 50 -11.79 -1.76 -2.58
C ILE A 50 -12.52 -0.94 -1.51
N ASP A 51 -13.65 -1.45 -1.02
CA ASP A 51 -14.37 -0.86 0.11
C ASP A 51 -13.72 -1.33 1.42
N VAL A 52 -13.32 -0.36 2.24
CA VAL A 52 -12.61 -0.59 3.50
C VAL A 52 -13.28 0.14 4.66
N ALA A 53 -14.60 0.35 4.59
CA ALA A 53 -15.37 0.97 5.66
C ALA A 53 -15.10 0.30 7.02
N GLY A 54 -14.76 1.11 8.03
CA GLY A 54 -14.40 0.65 9.37
C GLY A 54 -12.96 0.14 9.53
N CYS A 55 -12.15 0.12 8.47
CA CYS A 55 -10.73 -0.24 8.51
C CYS A 55 -9.83 0.99 8.55
N TYR A 56 -8.64 0.82 9.14
CA TYR A 56 -7.55 1.78 9.02
C TYR A 56 -6.75 1.53 7.74
N VAL A 57 -6.35 2.63 7.08
CA VAL A 57 -5.41 2.61 5.95
C VAL A 57 -4.11 3.26 6.40
N LEU A 58 -3.08 2.44 6.55
CA LEU A 58 -1.76 2.84 7.05
C LEU A 58 -0.80 3.08 5.87
N PRO A 59 0.20 3.96 6.02
CA PRO A 59 1.40 3.88 5.18
C PRO A 59 2.00 2.48 5.31
N GLY A 60 2.54 1.94 4.20
CA GLY A 60 3.29 0.69 4.25
C GLY A 60 4.43 0.82 5.26
N VAL A 61 4.56 -0.18 6.15
CA VAL A 61 5.59 -0.16 7.20
C VAL A 61 6.96 -0.27 6.54
N VAL A 62 7.91 0.56 7.00
CA VAL A 62 9.32 0.44 6.65
C VAL A 62 10.00 -0.35 7.75
N ASP A 63 10.39 -1.59 7.45
CA ASP A 63 11.20 -2.40 8.36
C ASP A 63 12.68 -2.03 8.19
N ALA A 64 13.26 -1.44 9.24
CA ALA A 64 14.63 -0.95 9.24
C ALA A 64 15.66 -2.02 9.67
N HIS A 65 15.20 -3.17 10.16
CA HIS A 65 16.09 -4.21 10.68
C HIS A 65 15.62 -5.58 10.24
N THR A 66 16.23 -6.08 9.17
CA THR A 66 15.95 -7.42 8.64
C THR A 66 17.22 -8.26 8.56
N HIS A 67 17.04 -9.59 8.55
CA HIS A 67 18.09 -10.58 8.32
C HIS A 67 17.67 -11.52 7.17
N ILE A 68 17.17 -10.95 6.08
CA ILE A 68 16.69 -11.70 4.91
C ILE A 68 17.87 -12.35 4.20
N ALA A 69 17.71 -13.62 3.81
CA ALA A 69 18.74 -14.43 3.17
C ALA A 69 20.09 -14.41 3.91
N LEU A 70 20.08 -14.31 5.25
CA LEU A 70 21.28 -14.25 6.06
C LEU A 70 21.98 -15.61 6.06
N ASP A 71 23.28 -15.59 5.74
CA ASP A 71 24.21 -16.69 5.91
C ASP A 71 25.30 -16.28 6.91
N THR A 72 25.43 -17.06 7.98
CA THR A 72 26.44 -16.85 9.03
C THR A 72 27.67 -17.77 8.88
N GLY A 73 27.69 -18.61 7.84
CA GLY A 73 28.67 -19.68 7.60
C GLY A 73 28.38 -20.98 8.35
N ILE A 74 27.45 -20.95 9.32
CA ILE A 74 27.03 -22.10 10.13
C ILE A 74 25.52 -22.29 10.02
N TYR A 75 24.77 -21.19 10.00
CA TYR A 75 23.31 -21.17 9.87
C TYR A 75 22.88 -20.24 8.75
N HIS A 76 21.77 -20.62 8.11
CA HIS A 76 21.05 -19.81 7.15
C HIS A 76 19.63 -19.57 7.64
N THR A 77 19.11 -18.36 7.44
CA THR A 77 17.68 -18.10 7.63
C THR A 77 16.88 -18.79 6.53
N PRO A 78 15.68 -19.33 6.84
CA PRO A 78 14.81 -19.94 5.84
C PRO A 78 14.22 -18.91 4.87
N ASP A 79 14.22 -17.64 5.27
CA ASP A 79 13.60 -16.54 4.56
C ASP A 79 14.52 -15.95 3.48
N ASP A 80 13.98 -15.75 2.29
CA ASP A 80 14.65 -15.09 1.16
C ASP A 80 13.98 -13.77 0.77
N TRP A 81 14.50 -13.09 -0.27
CA TRP A 81 13.97 -11.79 -0.73
C TRP A 81 12.54 -11.84 -1.31
N PHE A 82 12.01 -13.04 -1.55
CA PHE A 82 10.65 -13.23 -2.04
C PHE A 82 9.69 -13.62 -0.92
N THR A 83 10.10 -14.51 -0.01
CA THR A 83 9.25 -14.97 1.10
C THR A 83 9.24 -14.01 2.27
N GLY A 84 10.33 -13.24 2.45
CA GLY A 84 10.52 -12.33 3.57
C GLY A 84 10.87 -13.06 4.85
#